data_AF-A0A182ESF7-F1
#
_entry.id   AF-A0A182ESF7-F1
#
_cell.length_a   1.000
_cell.length_b   1.000
_cell.length_c   1.000
_cell.angle_alpha   90.00
_cell.angle_beta   90.00
_cell.angle_gamma   90.00
#
_symmetry.space_group_name_H-M   'P 1'
#
loop_
_entity.id
_entity.type
_entity.pdbx_description
1 polymer ?
#
loop_
_entity_poly.entity_id
_entity_poly.type
_entity_poly.pdbx_seq_one_letter_code
_entity_poly.pdbx_strand_id
1 'polypeptide(L)'
;MKEVLHLSDIRSTLYSALPLLALWMSKNLTSSLSSYLSARKTGCCLVGRTSLVKYFNGIGSAGLAIGLLLIPLLKHSVPALIVVCAANAFAGLHTPGVFTALLQIGPAYTGSITGIAFSAGHIANIVNKLTNGLILQSWSGSAGQWKLLYSISAIIAFLPVIFFTLWGSADLQPWAVPKLKESTVSNKEDASNNKKNSELSTNAFC
;
A
#
# COMPACT_ATOMS: atom_id res chain seq x y z
N MET A 1 -4.64 33.34 -0.76
CA MET A 1 -3.45 34.19 -0.52
C MET A 1 -2.44 34.17 -1.69
N LYS A 2 -2.69 33.86 -2.96
CA LYS A 2 -3.76 34.16 -3.95
C LYS A 2 -4.22 35.59 -4.18
N GLU A 3 -3.80 36.60 -3.44
CA GLU A 3 -4.30 37.95 -3.73
C GLU A 3 -3.16 38.89 -4.10
N VAL A 4 -3.14 39.22 -5.40
CA VAL A 4 -2.74 40.52 -5.97
C VAL A 4 -1.48 40.57 -6.86
N LEU A 5 -0.44 39.70 -6.78
CA LEU A 5 0.75 39.91 -7.64
C LEU A 5 1.37 38.63 -8.26
N HIS A 6 1.16 38.50 -9.56
CA HIS A 6 1.64 37.46 -10.47
C HIS A 6 3.17 37.51 -10.68
N LEU A 7 3.96 36.64 -10.00
CA LEU A 7 5.21 36.00 -10.48
C LEU A 7 6.14 35.52 -9.34
N SER A 8 5.93 35.91 -8.08
CA SER A 8 6.72 35.43 -6.93
C SER A 8 6.28 34.05 -6.40
N ASP A 9 5.11 33.55 -6.83
CA ASP A 9 4.46 32.34 -6.30
C ASP A 9 4.89 31.02 -7.00
N ILE A 10 5.48 31.13 -8.20
CA ILE A 10 5.89 29.96 -9.01
C ILE A 10 6.96 29.16 -8.27
N ARG A 11 7.94 29.81 -7.63
CA ARG A 11 9.01 29.12 -6.89
C ARG A 11 8.46 28.33 -5.70
N SER A 12 7.52 28.89 -4.94
CA SER A 12 6.87 28.21 -3.81
C SER A 12 6.00 27.03 -4.25
N THR A 13 5.30 27.20 -5.37
CA THR A 13 4.54 26.12 -6.01
C THR A 13 5.46 25.02 -6.52
N LEU A 14 6.57 25.37 -7.16
CA LEU A 14 7.59 24.42 -7.61
C LEU A 14 8.22 23.67 -6.43
N TYR A 15 8.54 24.36 -5.34
CA TYR A 15 9.06 23.71 -4.12
C TYR A 15 8.07 22.71 -3.52
N SER A 16 6.77 22.98 -3.60
CA SER A 16 5.73 22.05 -3.12
C SER A 16 5.45 20.92 -4.13
N ALA A 17 5.67 21.15 -5.42
CA ALA A 17 5.48 20.16 -6.48
C ALA A 17 6.59 19.10 -6.51
N LEU A 18 7.83 19.46 -6.15
CA LEU A 18 8.99 18.57 -6.19
C LEU A 18 8.82 17.28 -5.36
N PRO A 19 8.41 17.34 -4.07
CA PRO A 19 8.16 16.14 -3.29
C PRO A 19 7.03 15.27 -3.84
N LEU A 20 5.98 15.91 -4.39
CA LEU A 20 4.85 15.20 -4.99
C LEU A 20 5.27 14.47 -6.27
N LEU A 21 6.12 15.10 -7.09
CA LEU A 21 6.71 14.47 -8.27
C LEU A 21 7.61 13.30 -7.88
N ALA A 22 8.45 13.47 -6.85
CA ALA A 22 9.31 12.39 -6.33
C ALA A 22 8.49 11.20 -5.82
N LEU A 23 7.41 11.47 -5.09
CA LEU A 23 6.45 10.44 -4.65
C LEU A 23 5.85 9.70 -5.84
N TRP A 24 5.37 10.43 -6.84
CA TRP A 24 4.74 9.83 -8.03
C TRP A 24 5.72 8.96 -8.83
N MET A 25 6.93 9.46 -9.09
CA MET A 25 7.98 8.70 -9.77
C MET A 25 8.35 7.43 -9.00
N SER A 26 8.57 7.55 -7.69
CA SER A 26 8.90 6.42 -6.83
C SER A 26 7.78 5.37 -6.78
N LYS A 27 6.52 5.81 -6.73
CA LYS A 27 5.35 4.93 -6.76
C LYS A 27 5.31 4.11 -8.05
N ASN A 28 5.50 4.75 -9.21
CA ASN A 28 5.53 4.04 -10.50
C ASN A 28 6.69 3.07 -10.57
N LEU A 29 7.90 3.48 -10.17
CA LEU A 29 9.09 2.64 -10.20
C LEU A 29 8.95 1.43 -9.28
N THR A 30 8.47 1.62 -8.06
CA THR A 30 8.30 0.52 -7.09
C THR A 30 7.16 -0.42 -7.51
N SER A 31 6.09 0.11 -8.12
CA SER A 31 5.03 -0.73 -8.70
C SER A 31 5.57 -1.64 -9.81
N SER A 32 6.35 -1.08 -10.74
CA SER A 32 7.03 -1.86 -11.78
C SER A 32 7.96 -2.89 -11.16
N LEU A 33 8.82 -2.47 -10.21
CA LEU A 33 9.74 -3.35 -9.50
C LEU A 33 9.02 -4.52 -8.81
N SER A 34 7.91 -4.24 -8.11
CA SER A 34 7.09 -5.26 -7.45
C SER A 34 6.53 -6.27 -8.45
N SER A 35 6.07 -5.81 -9.62
CA SER A 35 5.60 -6.68 -10.71
C SER A 35 6.74 -7.52 -11.29
N TYR A 36 7.92 -6.94 -11.51
CA TYR A 36 9.11 -7.68 -11.98
C TYR A 36 9.55 -8.75 -10.97
N LEU A 37 9.60 -8.42 -9.67
CA LEU A 37 9.94 -9.38 -8.61
C LEU A 37 8.90 -10.50 -8.51
N SER A 38 7.62 -10.17 -8.68
CA SER A 38 6.53 -11.16 -8.62
C SER A 38 6.46 -12.07 -9.85
N ALA A 39 6.83 -11.57 -11.02
CA ALA A 39 6.86 -12.34 -12.27
C ALA A 39 8.00 -13.37 -12.31
N ARG A 40 9.10 -13.12 -11.60
CA ARG A 40 10.31 -13.96 -11.60
C ARG A 40 10.24 -15.13 -10.61
N LYS A 41 9.09 -15.81 -10.57
CA LYS A 41 8.80 -16.97 -9.69
C LYS A 41 9.74 -18.18 -9.83
N THR A 42 10.70 -18.15 -10.75
CA THR A 42 11.58 -19.29 -11.09
C THR A 42 13.08 -19.00 -10.98
N GLY A 43 13.52 -17.86 -10.41
CA GLY A 43 14.95 -17.52 -10.37
C GLY A 43 15.41 -16.77 -9.13
N CYS A 44 16.14 -17.48 -8.27
CA CYS A 44 17.07 -17.01 -7.22
C CYS A 44 16.53 -16.46 -5.88
N CYS A 45 15.26 -16.05 -5.77
CA CYS A 45 14.72 -15.58 -4.48
C CYS A 45 13.25 -16.01 -4.31
N LEU A 46 13.02 -17.13 -3.60
CA LEU A 46 11.72 -17.56 -3.08
C LEU A 46 11.27 -16.61 -1.96
N VAL A 47 11.14 -15.31 -2.24
CA VAL A 47 10.55 -14.37 -1.28
C VAL A 47 9.04 -14.59 -1.36
N GLY A 48 8.49 -15.24 -0.33
CA GLY A 48 7.03 -15.37 -0.18
C GLY A 48 6.36 -14.00 -0.29
N ARG A 49 5.15 -13.97 -0.85
CA ARG A 49 4.45 -12.70 -1.13
C ARG A 49 4.28 -11.85 0.14
N THR A 50 3.98 -12.50 1.26
CA THR A 50 3.93 -11.88 2.59
C THR A 50 5.27 -11.24 2.99
N SER A 51 6.40 -11.89 2.73
CA SER A 51 7.72 -11.32 3.02
C SER A 51 8.00 -10.10 2.15
N LEU A 52 7.65 -10.14 0.86
CA LEU A 52 7.85 -9.01 -0.05
C LEU A 52 7.06 -7.76 0.39
N VAL A 53 5.81 -7.95 0.79
CA VAL A 53 4.96 -6.88 1.35
C VAL A 53 5.58 -6.31 2.62
N LYS A 54 6.05 -7.17 3.53
CA LYS A 54 6.70 -6.74 4.77
C LYS A 54 7.97 -5.92 4.49
N TYR A 55 8.79 -6.33 3.53
CA TYR A 55 9.99 -5.57 3.15
C TYR A 55 9.65 -4.21 2.56
N PHE A 56 8.72 -4.13 1.59
CA PHE A 56 8.34 -2.84 1.00
C PHE A 56 7.71 -1.89 2.02
N ASN A 57 6.81 -2.41 2.87
CA ASN A 57 6.18 -1.59 3.91
C ASN A 57 7.19 -1.17 4.98
N GLY A 58 8.09 -2.07 5.38
CA GLY A 58 9.17 -1.82 6.34
C GLY A 58 10.14 -0.75 5.87
N ILE A 59 10.72 -0.92 4.68
CA ILE A 59 11.69 0.02 4.11
C ILE A 59 11.02 1.38 3.84
N GLY A 60 9.80 1.39 3.31
CA GLY A 60 9.07 2.63 3.05
C GLY A 60 8.78 3.42 4.32
N SER A 61 8.32 2.77 5.38
CA SER A 61 8.05 3.44 6.67
C SER A 61 9.31 3.86 7.40
N ALA A 62 10.35 3.01 7.44
CA ALA A 62 11.63 3.37 8.05
C ALA A 62 12.26 4.57 7.35
N GLY A 63 12.29 4.58 6.02
CA GLY A 63 12.81 5.71 5.24
C GLY A 63 11.99 6.99 5.43
N LEU A 64 10.65 6.88 5.46
CA LEU A 64 9.77 8.01 5.74
C LEU A 64 10.00 8.57 7.14
N ALA A 65 10.08 7.72 8.16
CA ALA A 65 10.23 8.17 9.54
C ALA A 65 11.60 8.78 9.82
N ILE A 66 12.68 8.21 9.28
CA ILE A 66 14.02 8.82 9.32
C ILE A 66 13.98 10.20 8.65
N GLY A 67 13.32 10.30 7.49
CA GLY A 67 13.11 11.58 6.81
C GLY A 67 12.37 12.60 7.68
N LEU A 68 11.27 12.21 8.32
CA LEU A 68 10.49 13.07 9.21
C LEU A 68 11.29 13.57 10.42
N LEU A 69 12.14 12.72 11.01
CA LEU A 69 13.01 13.12 12.13
C LEU A 69 14.15 14.05 11.70
N LEU A 70 14.65 13.90 10.47
CA LEU A 70 15.77 14.68 9.95
C LEU A 70 15.36 16.10 9.52
N ILE A 71 14.16 16.26 8.96
CA ILE A 71 13.63 17.57 8.51
C ILE A 71 13.78 18.68 9.56
N PRO A 72 13.31 18.54 10.82
CA PRO A 72 13.37 19.61 11.81
C PRO A 72 14.77 19.89 12.37
N LEU A 73 15.78 19.08 12.04
CA LEU A 73 17.18 19.31 12.40
C LEU A 73 17.90 20.20 11.39
N LEU A 74 17.38 20.30 10.17
CA LEU A 74 17.98 21.06 9.09
C LEU A 74 17.57 22.53 9.16
N LYS A 75 18.56 23.43 9.19
CA LYS A 75 18.34 24.89 9.23
C LYS A 75 18.27 25.54 7.84
N HIS A 76 18.77 24.87 6.80
CA HIS A 76 18.83 25.40 5.44
C HIS A 76 17.70 24.83 4.57
N SER A 77 17.11 25.67 3.73
CA SER A 77 15.93 25.31 2.91
C SER A 77 16.21 24.25 1.84
N VAL A 78 17.39 24.26 1.23
CA VAL A 78 17.77 23.31 0.16
C VAL A 78 17.93 21.87 0.67
N PRO A 79 18.75 21.57 1.70
CA PRO A 79 18.87 20.21 2.21
C PRO A 79 17.55 19.71 2.83
N ALA A 80 16.76 20.59 3.45
CA ALA A 80 15.43 20.23 3.95
C ALA A 80 14.52 19.74 2.82
N LEU A 81 14.52 20.44 1.67
CA LEU A 81 13.75 20.03 0.49
C LEU A 81 14.21 18.67 -0.05
N ILE A 82 15.52 18.43 -0.14
CA ILE A 82 16.05 17.13 -0.60
C ILE A 82 15.59 16.00 0.32
N VAL A 83 15.64 16.20 1.63
CA VAL A 83 15.18 15.20 2.61
C VAL A 83 13.67 14.99 2.52
N VAL A 84 12.87 16.04 2.33
CA VAL A 84 11.42 15.91 2.10
C VAL A 84 11.12 15.12 0.83
N CYS A 85 11.86 15.37 -0.25
CA CYS A 85 11.74 14.60 -1.50
C CYS A 85 12.14 13.13 -1.30
N ALA A 86 13.23 12.86 -0.60
CA ALA A 86 13.67 11.50 -0.29
C ALA A 86 12.64 10.76 0.60
N ALA A 87 12.13 11.42 1.64
CA ALA A 87 11.09 10.87 2.51
C ALA A 87 9.81 10.53 1.74
N ASN A 88 9.38 11.41 0.82
CA ASN A 88 8.25 11.16 -0.07
C ASN A 88 8.54 10.04 -1.08
N ALA A 89 9.79 9.92 -1.57
CA ALA A 89 10.17 8.79 -2.40
C ALA A 89 10.05 7.47 -1.62
N PHE A 90 10.50 7.41 -0.36
CA PHE A 90 10.32 6.25 0.51
C PHE A 90 8.85 5.95 0.79
N ALA A 91 8.00 6.96 0.99
CA ALA A 91 6.56 6.76 1.09
C ALA A 91 5.96 6.09 -0.16
N GLY A 92 6.51 6.37 -1.35
CA GLY A 92 6.12 5.72 -2.61
C GLY A 92 6.29 4.21 -2.59
N LEU A 93 7.30 3.68 -1.88
CA LEU A 93 7.57 2.24 -1.78
C LEU A 93 6.47 1.47 -1.03
N HIS A 94 5.69 2.15 -0.19
CA HIS A 94 4.61 1.54 0.58
C HIS A 94 3.41 1.13 -0.31
N THR A 95 3.24 1.80 -1.46
CA THR A 95 2.10 1.58 -2.35
C THR A 95 1.95 0.11 -2.78
N PRO A 96 2.95 -0.53 -3.42
CA PRO A 96 2.80 -1.92 -3.85
C PRO A 96 2.56 -2.86 -2.67
N GLY A 97 3.17 -2.63 -1.50
CA GLY A 97 2.96 -3.47 -0.33
C GLY A 97 1.49 -3.48 0.13
N VAL A 98 0.88 -2.31 0.31
CA VAL A 98 -0.53 -2.22 0.73
C VAL A 98 -1.48 -2.78 -0.32
N PHE A 99 -1.31 -2.40 -1.59
CA PHE A 99 -2.23 -2.85 -2.64
C PHE A 99 -2.13 -4.36 -2.87
N THR A 100 -0.91 -4.92 -2.88
CA THR A 100 -0.73 -6.37 -3.03
C THR A 100 -1.29 -7.16 -1.85
N ALA A 101 -1.16 -6.66 -0.62
CA ALA A 101 -1.78 -7.28 0.55
C ALA A 101 -3.32 -7.30 0.44
N LEU A 102 -3.94 -6.16 0.11
CA LEU A 102 -5.40 -6.05 -0.02
C LEU A 102 -5.95 -6.96 -1.14
N LEU A 103 -5.24 -7.04 -2.27
CA LEU A 103 -5.61 -7.88 -3.41
C LEU A 103 -5.51 -9.38 -3.08
N GLN A 104 -4.51 -9.78 -2.29
CA GLN A 104 -4.22 -11.19 -2.06
C GLN A 104 -5.06 -11.81 -0.93
N ILE A 105 -5.48 -11.01 0.06
CA ILE A 105 -6.31 -11.48 1.18
C ILE A 105 -7.60 -12.15 0.68
N GLY A 106 -8.26 -11.57 -0.32
CA GLY A 106 -9.48 -12.11 -0.88
C GLY A 106 -9.82 -11.57 -2.27
N PRO A 107 -9.33 -12.20 -3.36
CA PRO A 107 -9.49 -11.70 -4.72
C PRO A 107 -10.94 -11.40 -5.10
N ALA A 108 -11.89 -12.27 -4.70
CA ALA A 108 -13.32 -12.11 -4.97
C ALA A 108 -13.98 -10.93 -4.20
N TYR A 109 -13.39 -10.50 -3.08
CA TYR A 109 -13.91 -9.45 -2.20
C TYR A 109 -13.04 -8.20 -2.19
N THR A 110 -12.05 -8.12 -3.08
CA THR A 110 -11.06 -7.04 -3.15
C THR A 110 -11.71 -5.66 -3.08
N GLY A 111 -12.78 -5.42 -3.85
CA GLY A 111 -13.44 -4.11 -3.91
C GLY A 111 -13.94 -3.65 -2.54
N SER A 112 -14.64 -4.52 -1.82
CA SER A 112 -15.17 -4.22 -0.48
C SER A 112 -14.06 -4.04 0.55
N ILE A 113 -13.07 -4.95 0.58
CA ILE A 113 -11.93 -4.89 1.52
C ILE A 113 -11.15 -3.59 1.30
N THR A 114 -10.85 -3.28 0.05
CA THR A 114 -10.11 -2.09 -0.35
C THR A 114 -10.89 -0.83 0.02
N GLY A 115 -12.20 -0.78 -0.26
CA GLY A 115 -13.05 0.35 0.12
C GLY A 115 -13.05 0.63 1.62
N ILE A 116 -13.19 -0.41 2.45
CA ILE A 116 -13.16 -0.28 3.91
C ILE A 116 -11.78 0.22 4.39
N ALA A 117 -10.70 -0.37 3.89
CA ALA A 117 -9.34 0.01 4.26
C ALA A 117 -9.02 1.47 3.88
N PHE A 118 -9.36 1.90 2.67
CA PHE A 118 -9.16 3.28 2.24
C PHE A 118 -10.05 4.26 3.00
N SER A 119 -11.28 3.89 3.34
CA SER A 119 -12.17 4.75 4.13
C SER A 119 -11.56 5.03 5.51
N ALA A 120 -11.09 3.99 6.21
CA ALA A 120 -10.38 4.14 7.48
C ALA A 120 -9.12 5.01 7.33
N GLY A 121 -8.36 4.84 6.25
CA GLY A 121 -7.19 5.66 5.94
C GLY A 121 -7.52 7.15 5.73
N HIS A 122 -8.63 7.46 5.04
CA HIS A 122 -9.06 8.84 4.84
C HIS A 122 -9.56 9.49 6.13
N ILE A 123 -10.27 8.74 6.98
CA ILE A 123 -10.68 9.22 8.31
C ILE A 123 -9.44 9.57 9.14
N ALA A 124 -8.44 8.69 9.18
CA ALA A 124 -7.18 8.96 9.88
C ALA A 124 -6.46 10.20 9.33
N ASN A 125 -6.47 10.41 8.00
CA ASN A 125 -5.89 11.59 7.37
C ASN A 125 -6.62 12.89 7.76
N ILE A 126 -7.95 12.86 7.89
CA ILE A 126 -8.73 14.01 8.37
C ILE A 126 -8.32 14.35 9.81
N VAL A 127 -8.27 13.33 10.70
CA VAL A 127 -7.85 13.50 12.10
C VAL A 127 -6.44 14.07 12.18
N ASN A 128 -5.51 13.58 11.35
CA ASN A 128 -4.13 14.10 11.28
C ASN A 128 -4.11 15.59 10.89
N LYS A 129 -4.86 16.00 9.86
CA LYS A 129 -4.93 17.41 9.43
C LYS A 129 -5.51 18.31 10.52
N LEU A 130 -6.56 17.87 11.20
CA LEU A 130 -7.16 18.61 12.32
C LEU A 130 -6.16 18.78 13.47
N THR A 131 -5.50 17.69 13.87
CA THR A 131 -4.49 17.69 14.93
C THR A 131 -3.34 18.64 14.59
N ASN A 132 -2.82 18.58 13.36
CA ASN A 132 -1.75 19.47 12.91
C ASN A 132 -2.18 20.94 12.92
N GLY A 133 -3.42 21.23 12.50
CA GLY A 133 -3.99 22.57 12.57
C GLY A 133 -4.05 23.12 14.00
N LEU A 134 -4.52 22.31 14.96
CA LEU A 134 -4.61 22.69 16.37
C LEU A 134 -3.24 22.93 17.01
N ILE A 135 -2.24 22.08 16.70
CA ILE A 135 -0.86 22.24 17.20
C ILE A 135 -0.24 23.54 16.67
N LEU A 136 -0.45 23.85 15.40
CA LEU A 136 0.05 25.06 14.76
C LEU A 136 -0.60 26.32 15.35
N GLN A 137 -1.91 26.28 15.64
CA GLN A 137 -2.64 27.39 16.25
C GLN A 137 -2.27 27.62 17.72
N SER A 138 -2.16 26.55 18.51
CA SER A 138 -2.01 26.65 19.98
C SER A 138 -0.62 27.11 20.43
N TRP A 139 0.41 26.90 19.61
CA TRP A 139 1.81 27.16 19.97
C TRP A 139 2.49 28.21 19.06
N SER A 140 1.69 29.01 18.35
CA SER A 140 2.10 29.87 17.24
C SER A 140 3.42 30.63 17.49
N GLY A 141 4.44 30.36 16.66
CA GLY A 141 5.67 31.15 16.58
C GLY A 141 6.94 30.50 17.15
N SER A 142 6.86 29.29 17.71
CA SER A 142 8.03 28.59 18.24
C SER A 142 8.55 27.51 17.29
N ALA A 143 9.87 27.50 17.04
CA ALA A 143 10.54 26.43 16.29
C ALA A 143 10.37 25.03 16.94
N GLY A 144 10.01 24.99 18.23
CA GLY A 144 9.68 23.76 18.95
C GLY A 144 8.42 23.05 18.44
N GLN A 145 7.46 23.80 17.86
CA GLN A 145 6.21 23.23 17.32
C GLN A 145 6.47 22.22 16.21
N TRP A 146 7.30 22.62 15.25
CA TRP A 146 7.61 21.79 14.10
C TRP A 146 8.34 20.53 14.51
N LYS A 147 9.29 20.63 15.44
CA LYS A 147 9.97 19.46 16.03
C LYS A 147 8.97 18.48 16.66
N LEU A 148 8.04 18.97 17.46
CA LEU A 148 6.99 18.14 18.07
C LEU A 148 6.10 17.49 17.01
N LEU A 149 5.64 18.27 16.03
CA LEU A 149 4.79 17.82 14.93
C LEU A 149 5.43 16.69 14.12
N TYR A 150 6.69 16.89 13.71
CA TYR A 150 7.46 15.89 12.96
C TYR A 150 7.77 14.65 13.80
N SER A 151 8.02 14.80 15.11
CA SER A 151 8.25 13.68 16.02
C SER A 151 6.99 12.81 16.20
N ILE A 152 5.83 13.44 16.43
CA ILE A 152 4.54 12.73 16.51
C ILE A 152 4.25 12.01 15.18
N SER A 153 4.47 12.68 14.06
CA SER A 153 4.28 12.11 12.72
C SER A 153 5.18 10.88 12.48
N ALA A 154 6.43 10.91 12.94
CA ALA A 154 7.35 9.78 12.82
C ALA A 154 6.87 8.57 13.63
N ILE A 155 6.35 8.77 14.85
CA ILE A 155 5.79 7.69 15.68
C ILE A 155 4.57 7.06 14.99
N ILE A 156 3.66 7.91 14.51
CA ILE A 156 2.45 7.46 13.79
C ILE A 156 2.82 6.72 12.49
N ALA A 157 3.90 7.11 11.81
CA ALA A 157 4.36 6.43 10.61
C ALA A 157 4.91 5.01 10.87
N PHE A 158 5.48 4.76 12.05
CA PHE A 158 6.00 3.45 12.45
C PHE A 158 4.91 2.49 12.95
N LEU A 159 3.92 2.98 13.69
CA LEU A 159 2.91 2.14 14.35
C LEU A 159 2.20 1.14 13.43
N PRO A 160 1.65 1.54 12.26
CA PRO A 160 0.97 0.61 11.36
C PRO A 160 1.91 -0.46 10.79
N VAL A 161 3.17 -0.11 10.55
CA VAL A 161 4.16 -1.03 9.97
C VAL A 161 4.67 -2.02 11.00
N ILE A 162 4.86 -1.61 12.25
CA ILE A 162 5.20 -2.53 13.34
C ILE A 162 4.07 -3.53 13.51
N PHE A 163 2.82 -3.05 13.60
CA PHE A 163 1.65 -3.92 13.74
C PHE A 163 1.50 -4.88 12.56
N PHE A 164 1.64 -4.39 11.33
CA PHE A 164 1.56 -5.22 10.13
C PHE A 164 2.75 -6.20 10.01
N THR A 165 3.94 -5.84 10.46
CA THR A 165 5.10 -6.75 10.38
C THR A 165 4.94 -7.92 11.35
N LEU A 166 4.43 -7.65 12.56
CA LEU A 166 4.20 -8.65 13.61
C LEU A 166 3.00 -9.56 13.31
N TRP A 167 1.84 -8.99 12.96
CA TRP A 167 0.59 -9.76 12.80
C TRP A 167 0.08 -9.87 11.36
N GLY A 168 0.58 -9.04 10.45
CA GLY A 168 0.10 -9.01 9.07
C GLY A 168 0.54 -10.23 8.27
N SER A 169 -0.39 -10.71 7.43
CA SER A 169 -0.13 -11.67 6.36
C SER A 169 -0.75 -11.15 5.06
N ALA A 170 -0.08 -11.44 3.93
CA ALA A 170 -0.60 -11.18 2.60
C ALA A 170 -1.04 -12.49 1.91
N ASP A 171 -1.12 -13.60 2.65
CA ASP A 171 -1.56 -14.88 2.09
C ASP A 171 -3.08 -14.95 1.94
N LEU A 172 -3.51 -15.75 0.97
CA LEU A 172 -4.93 -15.96 0.68
C LEU A 172 -5.63 -16.50 1.93
N GLN A 173 -6.66 -15.78 2.38
CA GLN A 173 -7.38 -16.18 3.56
C GLN A 173 -8.36 -17.33 3.26
N PRO A 174 -8.55 -18.29 4.18
CA PRO A 174 -9.37 -19.48 3.93
C PRO A 174 -10.84 -19.16 3.66
N TRP A 175 -11.37 -18.08 4.25
CA TRP A 175 -12.74 -17.61 4.01
C TRP A 175 -12.95 -17.02 2.60
N ALA A 176 -11.87 -16.61 1.94
CA ALA A 176 -11.92 -15.97 0.63
C ALA A 176 -11.70 -16.95 -0.54
N VAL A 177 -11.43 -18.23 -0.24
CA VAL A 177 -11.42 -19.29 -1.26
C VAL A 177 -12.86 -19.45 -1.73
N PRO A 178 -13.17 -19.22 -3.02
CA PRO A 178 -14.50 -19.51 -3.54
C PRO A 178 -14.74 -20.99 -3.24
N LYS A 179 -15.78 -21.30 -2.46
CA LYS A 179 -16.28 -22.67 -2.38
C LYS A 179 -16.69 -23.02 -3.81
N LEU A 180 -15.80 -23.69 -4.54
CA LEU A 180 -16.17 -24.32 -5.80
C LEU A 180 -17.40 -25.14 -5.46
N LYS A 181 -18.51 -24.85 -6.14
CA LYS A 181 -19.72 -25.67 -6.11
C LYS A 181 -19.27 -27.13 -6.24
N GLU A 182 -19.30 -27.85 -5.13
CA GLU A 182 -19.11 -29.29 -5.05
C GLU A 182 -20.37 -30.00 -5.58
N SER A 183 -20.94 -29.52 -6.69
CA SER A 183 -22.25 -29.95 -7.18
C SER A 183 -22.34 -30.05 -8.71
N THR A 184 -21.21 -30.20 -9.42
CA THR A 184 -21.25 -30.50 -10.87
C THR A 184 -20.22 -31.53 -11.35
N VAL A 185 -19.35 -32.07 -10.48
CA VAL A 185 -18.46 -33.19 -10.88
C VAL A 185 -19.11 -34.55 -10.60
N SER A 186 -19.90 -34.70 -9.52
CA SER A 186 -20.62 -35.96 -9.25
C SER A 186 -21.70 -36.30 -10.29
N ASN A 187 -22.34 -35.31 -10.92
CA ASN A 187 -23.42 -35.57 -11.90
C ASN A 187 -22.93 -35.83 -13.34
N LYS A 188 -21.63 -35.67 -13.64
CA LYS A 188 -21.10 -35.97 -14.98
C LYS A 188 -20.48 -37.37 -15.08
N GLU A 189 -20.01 -37.94 -13.97
CA GLU A 189 -19.53 -39.33 -13.94
C GLU A 189 -20.70 -40.31 -14.01
N ASP A 190 -21.82 -40.03 -13.33
CA ASP A 190 -23.01 -40.90 -13.40
C ASP A 190 -23.72 -40.85 -14.76
N ALA A 191 -23.76 -39.69 -15.43
CA ALA A 191 -24.39 -39.55 -16.75
C ALA A 191 -23.55 -40.17 -17.89
N SER A 192 -22.22 -40.24 -17.74
CA SER A 192 -21.33 -40.83 -18.74
C SER A 192 -21.21 -42.35 -18.59
N ASN A 193 -21.25 -42.89 -17.37
CA ASN A 193 -21.28 -44.34 -17.14
C ASN A 193 -22.62 -44.97 -17.54
N ASN A 194 -23.74 -44.30 -17.31
CA ASN A 194 -25.06 -44.86 -17.65
C ASN A 194 -25.28 -44.93 -19.18
N LYS A 195 -24.73 -43.96 -19.93
CA LYS A 195 -24.79 -43.96 -21.41
C LYS A 195 -23.91 -45.04 -22.05
N LYS A 196 -22.76 -45.34 -21.43
CA LYS A 196 -21.83 -46.37 -21.91
C LYS A 196 -22.37 -47.78 -21.66
N ASN A 197 -23.08 -48.00 -20.55
CA ASN A 197 -23.71 -49.27 -20.25
C ASN A 197 -24.97 -49.55 -21.11
N SER A 198 -25.74 -48.52 -21.49
CA SER A 198 -26.89 -48.69 -22.39
C SER A 198 -26.51 -49.00 -23.84
N GLU A 199 -25.37 -48.47 -24.33
CA GLU A 199 -24.87 -48.79 -25.68
C GLU A 199 -24.23 -50.18 -25.76
N LEU A 200 -23.62 -50.67 -24.67
CA LEU A 200 -23.03 -52.01 -24.60
C LEU A 200 -24.09 -53.12 -24.52
N SER A 201 -25.23 -52.89 -23.85
CA SER A 201 -26.33 -53.86 -23.78
C SER A 201 -27.15 -53.98 -25.07
N THR A 202 -27.15 -52.94 -25.92
CA THR A 202 -27.90 -52.93 -27.18
C THR A 202 -27.14 -53.62 -28.32
N ASN A 203 -25.80 -53.67 -28.24
CA ASN A 203 -24.94 -54.30 -29.25
C ASN A 203 -24.61 -55.78 -28.98
N ALA A 204 -25.15 -56.38 -27.90
CA ALA A 204 -24.94 -57.78 -27.55
C ALA A 204 -26.06 -58.73 -28.02
N PHE A 205 -27.06 -58.22 -28.76
CA PHE A 205 -28.23 -58.97 -29.22
C PHE A 205 -28.53 -58.79 -30.73
N CYS A 206 -27.50 -58.65 -31.56
CA CYS A 206 -27.65 -58.77 -33.01
C CYS A 206 -26.51 -59.59 -33.62
#